data_AF-M1D605-F1
#
_entry.id   AF-M1D605-F1
#
_cell.length_a   1.000
_cell.length_b   1.000
_cell.length_c   1.000
_cell.angle_alpha   90.00
_cell.angle_beta   90.00
_cell.angle_gamma   90.00
#
_symmetry.space_group_name_H-M   'P 1'
#
loop_
_entity.id
_entity.type
_entity.pdbx_description
1 polymer ?
#
loop_
_entity_poly.entity_id
_entity_poly.type
_entity_poly.pdbx_seq_one_letter_code
_entity_poly.pdbx_strand_id
1 'polypeptide(L)'
;MSPIQPLRLLVPINYPNCSPILLDKFPVEVSKEYEDLSTKAKSRFSVSLRSLSQPMSLKDIAKTWDVCARAVICEYAQQSGGGTFSSKYGSWENCSTAA
;
A
#
# COMPACT_ATOMS: atom_id res chain seq x y z
N MET A 1 7.77 14.00 7.75
CA MET A 1 6.58 13.14 7.96
C MET A 1 6.46 12.20 6.76
N SER A 2 6.06 10.94 6.98
CA SER A 2 5.77 10.01 5.87
C SER A 2 4.43 10.40 5.23
N PRO A 3 4.31 10.43 3.88
CA PRO A 3 3.08 10.84 3.21
C PRO A 3 1.92 9.85 3.35
N ILE A 4 2.23 8.58 3.63
CA ILE A 4 1.26 7.54 3.98
C ILE A 4 1.63 7.01 5.36
N GLN A 5 0.65 6.96 6.26
CA GLN A 5 0.81 6.36 7.58
C GLN A 5 0.94 4.83 7.48
N PRO A 6 1.74 4.20 8.35
CA PRO A 6 1.86 2.74 8.37
C PRO A 6 0.52 2.09 8.74
N LEU A 7 0.14 1.05 8.00
CA LEU A 7 -0.96 0.18 8.35
C LEU A 7 -0.56 -0.75 9.50
N ARG A 8 -1.35 -0.78 10.57
CA ARG A 8 -1.15 -1.72 11.68
C ARG A 8 -2.25 -2.77 11.67
N LEU A 9 -1.84 -4.03 11.77
CA LEU A 9 -2.72 -5.19 11.81
C LEU A 9 -2.46 -5.96 13.11
N LEU A 10 -3.52 -6.25 13.84
CA LEU A 10 -3.49 -7.22 14.93
C LEU A 10 -3.84 -8.59 14.34
N VAL A 11 -2.91 -9.55 14.49
CA VAL A 11 -3.10 -10.93 14.06
C VAL A 11 -3.51 -11.74 15.30
N PRO A 12 -4.76 -12.23 15.37
CA PRO A 12 -5.22 -13.03 16.50
C PRO A 12 -4.51 -14.39 16.56
N ILE A 13 -4.46 -14.98 17.76
CA ILE A 13 -3.84 -16.31 18.00
C ILE A 13 -4.51 -17.41 17.18
N ASN A 14 -5.81 -17.27 16.91
CA ASN A 14 -6.62 -18.23 16.15
C ASN A 14 -6.59 -18.00 14.62
N TYR A 15 -5.70 -17.16 14.10
CA TYR A 15 -5.49 -17.01 12.66
C TYR A 15 -4.98 -18.33 12.03
N PRO A 16 -5.46 -18.73 10.83
CA PRO A 16 -6.34 -18.00 9.91
C PRO A 16 -7.84 -18.28 10.08
N ASN A 17 -8.28 -18.93 11.16
CA ASN A 17 -9.70 -19.22 11.40
C ASN A 17 -10.54 -17.95 11.68
N CYS A 18 -9.88 -16.80 11.86
CA CYS A 18 -10.50 -15.48 11.94
C CYS A 18 -9.69 -14.46 11.13
N SER A 19 -10.34 -13.37 10.74
CA SER A 19 -9.70 -12.27 10.02
C SER A 19 -8.72 -11.48 10.91
N PRO A 20 -7.65 -10.90 10.34
CA PRO A 20 -6.82 -9.96 11.03
C PRO A 20 -7.58 -8.64 11.24
N ILE A 21 -7.25 -7.91 12.31
CA ILE A 21 -7.96 -6.70 12.72
C ILE A 21 -7.14 -5.47 12.33
N LEU A 22 -7.75 -4.55 11.59
CA LEU A 22 -7.13 -3.29 11.18
C LEU A 22 -7.18 -2.27 12.32
N LEU A 23 -6.02 -1.72 12.69
CA LEU A 23 -5.91 -0.68 13.70
C LEU A 23 -5.87 0.69 13.00
N ASP A 24 -7.05 1.31 12.85
CA ASP A 24 -7.24 2.45 11.94
C ASP A 24 -6.80 3.81 12.53
N LYS A 25 -6.73 3.95 13.85
CA LYS A 25 -6.63 5.26 14.51
C LYS A 25 -5.37 5.37 15.35
N PHE A 26 -4.40 6.14 14.86
CA PHE A 26 -3.37 6.74 15.71
C PHE A 26 -3.45 8.27 15.55
N PRO A 27 -3.46 9.03 16.64
CA PRO A 27 -3.38 10.48 16.58
C PRO A 27 -1.95 10.82 16.17
N VAL A 28 -1.73 10.96 14.88
CA VAL A 28 -0.54 11.61 14.35
C VAL A 28 -1.05 12.90 13.74
N GLU A 29 -0.55 14.04 14.20
CA GLU A 29 -0.75 15.31 13.51
C GLU A 29 -0.17 15.20 12.10
N VAL A 30 -1.03 14.99 11.10
CA VAL A 30 -0.66 15.00 9.69
C VAL A 30 -1.36 16.17 9.01
N SER A 31 -0.71 16.76 8.01
CA SER A 31 -1.39 17.76 7.18
C SER A 31 -2.57 17.10 6.45
N LYS A 32 -3.61 17.89 6.19
CA LYS A 32 -4.84 17.43 5.55
C LYS A 32 -4.59 16.68 4.23
N GLU A 33 -3.61 17.12 3.45
CA GLU A 33 -3.22 16.46 2.19
C GLU A 33 -2.64 15.05 2.40
N TYR A 34 -1.88 14.81 3.47
CA TYR A 34 -1.34 13.48 3.76
C TYR A 34 -2.39 12.55 4.41
N GLU A 35 -3.36 13.11 5.13
CA GLU A 35 -4.54 12.35 5.59
C GLU A 35 -5.37 11.84 4.40
N ASP A 36 -5.50 12.63 3.34
CA ASP A 36 -6.19 12.23 2.11
C ASP A 36 -5.48 11.05 1.42
N LEU A 37 -4.14 11.07 1.36
CA LEU A 37 -3.36 9.96 0.78
C LEU A 37 -3.47 8.66 1.59
N SER A 38 -3.37 8.76 2.92
CA SER A 38 -3.49 7.60 3.81
C SER A 38 -4.89 6.97 3.71
N THR A 39 -5.93 7.80 3.69
CA THR A 39 -7.32 7.35 3.52
C THR A 39 -7.54 6.70 2.16
N LYS A 40 -7.00 7.29 1.08
CA LYS A 40 -7.08 6.72 -0.27
C LYS A 40 -6.37 5.37 -0.36
N ALA A 41 -5.20 5.23 0.26
CA ALA A 41 -4.45 3.97 0.29
C ALA A 41 -5.19 2.88 1.06
N LYS A 42 -5.72 3.19 2.25
CA LYS A 42 -6.54 2.26 3.06
C LYS A 42 -7.83 1.83 2.34
N SER A 43 -8.48 2.75 1.62
CA SER A 43 -9.67 2.44 0.81
C SER A 43 -9.35 1.45 -0.30
N ARG A 44 -8.30 1.70 -1.10
CA ARG A 44 -7.84 0.77 -2.15
C ARG A 44 -7.42 -0.58 -1.61
N PHE A 45 -6.71 -0.59 -0.48
CA PHE A 45 -6.32 -1.80 0.21
C PHE A 45 -7.54 -2.63 0.63
N SER A 46 -8.56 -2.00 1.22
CA SER A 46 -9.78 -2.68 1.65
C SER A 46 -10.55 -3.32 0.49
N VAL A 47 -10.54 -2.69 -0.69
CA VAL A 47 -11.12 -3.27 -1.92
C VAL A 47 -10.27 -4.45 -2.40
N SER A 48 -8.95 -4.29 -2.48
CA SER A 48 -8.02 -5.31 -2.99
C SER A 48 -7.94 -6.55 -2.11
N LEU A 49 -8.15 -6.41 -0.80
CA LEU A 49 -8.24 -7.56 0.12
C LEU A 49 -9.37 -8.51 -0.25
N ARG A 50 -10.49 -8.01 -0.80
CA ARG A 50 -11.64 -8.85 -1.15
C ARG A 50 -11.36 -9.82 -2.30
N SER A 51 -10.33 -9.53 -3.11
CA SER A 51 -9.90 -10.41 -4.21
C SER A 51 -8.85 -11.44 -3.80
N LEU A 52 -8.37 -11.44 -2.55
CA LEU A 52 -7.42 -12.44 -2.08
C LEU A 52 -8.11 -13.77 -1.78
N SER A 53 -7.43 -14.87 -2.11
CA SER A 53 -7.88 -16.22 -1.78
C SER A 53 -7.97 -16.44 -0.28
N GLN A 54 -8.99 -17.18 0.16
CA GLN A 54 -9.16 -17.55 1.57
C GLN A 54 -8.53 -18.92 1.87
N PRO A 55 -7.90 -19.10 3.05
CA PRO A 55 -7.49 -18.03 3.98
C PRO A 55 -6.36 -17.18 3.39
N MET A 56 -6.42 -15.87 3.61
CA MET A 56 -5.37 -14.98 3.12
C MET A 56 -4.04 -15.28 3.84
N SER A 57 -2.90 -15.12 3.17
CA SER A 57 -1.60 -15.16 3.86
C SER A 57 -1.20 -13.75 4.31
N LEU A 58 -0.48 -13.64 5.44
CA LEU A 58 0.05 -12.34 5.90
C LEU A 58 1.00 -11.72 4.86
N LYS A 59 1.72 -12.55 4.10
CA LYS A 59 2.58 -12.14 2.99
C LYS A 59 1.77 -11.46 1.88
N ASP A 60 0.63 -12.03 1.50
CA ASP A 60 -0.21 -11.47 0.44
C ASP A 60 -0.93 -10.21 0.90
N ILE A 61 -1.32 -10.15 2.17
CA ILE A 61 -1.85 -8.94 2.79
C ILE A 61 -0.81 -7.81 2.75
N ALA A 62 0.42 -8.09 3.18
CA ALA A 62 1.51 -7.10 3.18
C ALA A 62 1.86 -6.63 1.77
N LYS A 63 1.93 -7.54 0.79
CA LYS A 63 2.13 -7.20 -0.63
C LYS A 63 1.00 -6.32 -1.17
N THR A 64 -0.25 -6.67 -0.85
CA THR A 64 -1.42 -5.90 -1.28
C THR A 64 -1.38 -4.47 -0.71
N TRP A 65 -0.96 -4.30 0.55
CA TRP A 65 -0.74 -2.98 1.14
C TRP A 65 0.35 -2.19 0.40
N ASP A 66 1.52 -2.80 0.16
CA ASP A 66 2.63 -2.14 -0.55
C ASP A 66 2.21 -1.67 -1.96
N VAL A 67 1.53 -2.53 -2.72
CA VAL A 67 1.01 -2.19 -4.05
C VAL A 67 0.02 -1.02 -3.98
N CYS A 68 -0.93 -1.04 -3.04
CA CYS A 68 -1.92 0.03 -2.89
C CYS A 68 -1.28 1.36 -2.51
N ALA A 69 -0.37 1.35 -1.54
CA ALA A 69 0.34 2.54 -1.08
C ALA A 69 1.19 3.14 -2.20
N ARG A 70 1.96 2.32 -2.93
CA ARG A 70 2.75 2.76 -4.08
C ARG A 70 1.88 3.34 -5.18
N ALA A 71 0.75 2.70 -5.51
CA ALA A 71 -0.16 3.20 -6.54
C ALA A 71 -0.71 4.59 -6.18
N VAL A 72 -1.09 4.81 -4.92
CA VAL A 72 -1.55 6.13 -4.46
C VAL A 72 -0.45 7.19 -4.55
N ILE A 73 0.78 6.87 -4.15
CA ILE A 73 1.91 7.81 -4.27
C ILE A 73 2.22 8.10 -5.74
N CYS A 74 2.20 7.10 -6.61
CA CYS A 74 2.46 7.28 -8.03
C CYS A 74 1.41 8.21 -8.68
N GLU A 75 0.13 8.00 -8.37
CA GLU A 75 -0.94 8.88 -8.85
C GLU A 75 -0.79 10.31 -8.34
N TYR A 76 -0.48 10.48 -7.05
CA TYR A 76 -0.22 11.79 -6.48
C TYR A 76 0.94 12.49 -7.21
N ALA A 77 2.07 11.80 -7.38
CA ALA A 77 3.23 12.35 -8.09
C ALA A 77 2.89 12.76 -9.53
N GLN A 78 2.12 11.93 -10.26
CA GLN A 78 1.66 12.25 -11.61
C GLN A 78 0.74 13.47 -11.65
N GLN A 79 -0.21 13.56 -10.70
CA GLN A 79 -1.13 14.70 -10.60
C GLN A 79 -0.42 16.01 -10.25
N SER A 80 0.70 15.93 -9.51
CA SER A 80 1.55 17.09 -9.20
C SER A 80 2.55 17.44 -10.32
N GLY A 81 2.41 16.88 -11.54
CA GLY A 81 3.30 17.13 -12.67
C GLY A 81 4.66 16.40 -12.59
N GLY A 82 4.81 15.51 -11.61
CA GLY A 82 5.95 14.62 -11.46
C GLY A 82 5.71 13.27 -12.15
N GLY A 83 6.31 12.21 -11.60
CA GLY A 83 6.21 10.86 -12.11
C GLY A 83 7.07 9.90 -11.30
N THR A 84 7.23 8.69 -11.80
CA THR A 84 8.19 7.74 -11.21
C THR A 84 9.59 7.99 -11.77
N PHE A 85 10.60 7.43 -11.12
CA PHE A 85 11.95 7.40 -11.70
C PHE A 85 11.91 6.87 -13.14
N SER A 86 11.21 5.75 -13.35
CA SER A 86 11.12 5.11 -14.66
C SER A 86 10.31 5.90 -15.69
N SER A 87 9.33 6.72 -15.29
CA SER A 87 8.63 7.59 -16.24
C SER A 87 9.51 8.75 -16.71
N LYS A 88 10.53 9.14 -15.93
CA LYS A 88 11.45 10.23 -16.28
C LYS A 88 12.71 9.75 -17.01
N TYR A 89 13.25 8.61 -16.60
CA TYR A 89 14.55 8.12 -17.07
C TYR A 89 14.48 6.79 -17.84
N GLY A 90 13.30 6.19 -17.97
CA GLY A 90 13.13 4.86 -18.54
C GLY A 90 13.25 3.73 -17.51
N SER A 91 12.80 2.55 -17.88
CA SER A 91 12.93 1.34 -17.05
C SER A 91 14.33 0.78 -17.12
N TRP A 92 14.79 0.15 -16.04
CA TRP A 92 16.07 -0.56 -16.04
C TRP A 92 16.02 -1.73 -17.02
N GLU A 93 17.11 -1.96 -17.74
CA GLU A 93 17.25 -3.09 -18.66
C GLU A 93 17.33 -4.40 -17.85
N ASN A 94 16.63 -5.44 -18.31
CA ASN A 94 16.63 -6.72 -17.62
C ASN A 94 17.86 -7.55 -18.04
N CYS A 95 18.97 -7.39 -17.31
CA CYS A 95 20.24 -8.07 -17.61
C CYS A 95 20.19 -9.61 -17.49
N SER A 96 19.08 -10.21 -17.04
CA SER A 96 18.94 -11.68 -16.95
C SER A 96 18.82 -12.38 -18.31
N THR A 97 18.72 -11.63 -19.41
CA THR A 97 18.75 -12.14 -20.80
C THR A 97 20.09 -11.92 -21.51
N ALA A 98 21.06 -11.28 -20.85
CA ALA A 98 22.44 -11.25 -21.32
C ALA A 98 23.11 -12.57 -20.87
N ALA A 99 23.22 -13.50 -21.82
CA ALA A 99 23.72 -14.87 -21.66
C ALA A 99 25.14 -14.95 -21.09
#